data_AF-A0A2E8V3K2-F1
#
_entry.id   AF-A0A2E8V3K2-F1
#
_cell.length_a   1.000
_cell.length_b   1.000
_cell.length_c   1.000
_cell.angle_alpha   90.00
_cell.angle_beta   90.00
_cell.angle_gamma   90.00
#
_symmetry.space_group_name_H-M   'P 1'
#
loop_
_entity.id
_entity.type
_entity.pdbx_description
1 polymer ?
#
loop_
_entity_poly.entity_id
_entity_poly.type
_entity_poly.pdbx_seq_one_letter_code
_entity_poly.pdbx_strand_id
1 'polypeptide(L)'
;MNIKLAVIMTAMLTMLQTVSAHGGEEKAGLTNIQIMLISLLVSVIFYATFKKLTDINPNRNFLLTLVSYTGVVHILLGINDFVFLLGGLGVISVAMLPYLSKSAKEKEGVLDIILSIIVITMFIAYFVSNHDLHYILEDYLGVSTKFAEAGIIALVIKQSRSHSKQNNPSGN
;
A
#
# COMPACT_ATOMS: atom_id res chain seq x y z
N MET A 1 1.17 11.42 18.73
CA MET A 1 2.57 11.33 18.27
C MET A 1 3.08 12.75 18.10
N ASN A 2 4.10 13.14 18.85
CA ASN A 2 4.66 14.50 18.81
C ASN A 2 5.26 14.73 17.43
N ILE A 3 4.94 15.84 16.76
CA ILE A 3 5.52 16.24 15.47
C ILE A 3 7.06 16.16 15.48
N LYS A 4 7.67 16.42 16.65
CA LYS A 4 9.10 16.25 16.89
C LYS A 4 9.58 14.81 16.65
N LEU A 5 8.81 13.80 17.04
CA LEU A 5 9.15 12.38 16.83
C LEU A 5 9.06 11.99 15.35
N ALA A 6 8.05 12.47 14.63
CA ALA A 6 7.90 12.23 13.19
C ALA A 6 9.05 12.89 12.40
N VAL A 7 9.42 14.13 12.76
CA VAL A 7 10.56 14.83 12.14
C VAL A 7 11.89 14.14 12.45
N ILE A 8 12.09 13.67 13.69
CA ILE A 8 13.30 12.92 14.07
C ILE A 8 13.37 11.58 13.31
N MET A 9 12.26 10.86 13.14
CA MET A 9 12.25 9.62 12.37
C MET A 9 12.51 9.85 10.88
N THR A 10 11.92 10.89 10.28
CA THR A 10 12.23 11.30 8.90
C THR A 10 13.69 11.70 8.74
N ALA A 11 14.28 12.38 9.72
CA ALA A 11 15.70 12.73 9.72
C ALA A 11 16.62 11.50 9.88
N MET A 12 16.22 10.50 10.68
CA MET A 12 16.97 9.24 10.79
C MET A 12 16.90 8.40 9.50
N LEU A 13 15.79 8.46 8.77
CA LEU A 13 15.63 7.80 7.47
C LEU A 13 16.52 8.41 6.37
N THR A 14 16.77 9.73 6.41
CA THR A 14 17.69 10.39 5.48
C THR A 14 19.17 10.07 5.75
N MET A 15 19.51 9.58 6.95
CA MET A 15 20.88 9.21 7.33
C MET A 15 21.25 7.76 6.98
N LEU A 16 20.32 6.97 6.43
CA LEU A 16 20.55 5.59 5.99
C LEU A 16 21.12 5.50 4.56
N GLN A 17 21.48 6.62 3.94
CA GLN A 17 22.19 6.59 2.66
C GLN A 17 23.61 6.04 2.87
N THR A 18 23.74 4.73 2.62
CA THR A 18 24.91 4.06 2.04
C THR A 18 26.27 4.61 2.47
N VAL A 19 26.77 4.10 3.59
CA VAL A 19 28.21 3.85 3.72
C VAL A 19 28.53 2.66 2.79
N SER A 20 28.61 2.92 1.48
CA SER A 20 29.20 1.99 0.52
C SER A 20 30.68 2.38 0.37
N ALA A 21 31.54 1.64 1.06
CA ALA A 21 32.98 1.87 1.08
C ALA A 21 33.78 0.87 0.23
N HIS A 22 33.14 0.04 -0.60
CA HIS A 22 33.89 -0.77 -1.57
C HIS A 22 33.10 -1.06 -2.85
N GLY A 23 33.83 -1.03 -3.96
CA GLY A 23 33.31 -0.90 -5.31
C GLY A 23 32.78 -2.18 -5.93
N GLY A 24 31.97 -1.97 -6.97
CA GLY A 24 31.34 -2.99 -7.79
C GLY A 24 29.93 -2.53 -8.13
N GLU A 25 29.58 -2.53 -9.41
CA GLU A 25 28.40 -1.91 -10.01
C GLU A 25 27.04 -2.49 -9.55
N GLU A 26 26.67 -2.30 -8.28
CA GLU A 26 25.30 -2.53 -7.83
C GLU A 26 24.45 -1.29 -8.10
N LYS A 27 23.36 -1.47 -8.85
CA LYS A 27 22.41 -0.41 -9.22
C LYS A 27 22.11 0.47 -8.01
N ALA A 28 22.45 1.76 -8.10
CA ALA A 28 22.18 2.76 -7.09
C ALA A 28 20.67 2.76 -6.76
N GLY A 29 20.29 2.11 -5.66
CA GLY A 29 18.90 1.89 -5.28
C GLY A 29 18.77 1.33 -3.87
N LEU A 30 17.57 1.39 -3.31
CA LEU A 30 17.28 0.81 -2.00
C LEU A 30 17.22 -0.71 -2.09
N THR A 31 17.77 -1.39 -1.08
CA THR A 31 17.65 -2.84 -0.93
C THR A 31 16.20 -3.23 -0.59
N ASN A 32 15.82 -4.48 -0.90
CA ASN A 32 14.47 -4.99 -0.59
C ASN A 32 14.11 -4.89 0.91
N ILE A 33 15.08 -5.12 1.82
CA ILE A 33 14.88 -4.93 3.27
C ILE A 33 14.60 -3.46 3.60
N GLN A 34 15.37 -2.52 3.03
CA GLN A 34 15.15 -1.09 3.25
C GLN A 34 13.76 -0.66 2.77
N ILE A 35 13.35 -1.09 1.57
CA ILE A 35 12.02 -0.80 1.02
C ILE A 35 10.94 -1.35 1.95
N MET A 36 11.07 -2.59 2.41
CA MET A 36 10.12 -3.21 3.33
C MET A 36 10.00 -2.43 4.65
N LEU A 37 11.13 -2.10 5.28
CA LEU A 37 11.15 -1.38 6.56
C LEU A 37 10.58 0.03 6.43
N ILE A 38 10.93 0.77 5.38
CA ILE A 38 10.36 2.09 5.11
C ILE A 38 8.85 1.99 4.92
N SER A 39 8.39 1.02 4.13
CA SER A 39 6.96 0.84 3.85
C SER A 39 6.17 0.43 5.09
N LEU A 40 6.74 -0.41 5.96
CA LEU A 40 6.16 -0.75 7.25
C LEU A 40 6.09 0.47 8.17
N LEU A 41 7.16 1.25 8.29
CA LEU A 41 7.17 2.46 9.11
C LEU A 41 6.13 3.48 8.63
N VAL A 42 6.07 3.72 7.31
CA VAL A 42 5.09 4.64 6.74
C VAL A 42 3.66 4.15 7.00
N SER A 43 3.39 2.85 6.83
CA SER A 43 2.04 2.31 7.07
C SER A 43 1.63 2.38 8.55
N VAL A 44 2.55 2.18 9.49
CA VAL A 44 2.29 2.37 10.93
C VAL A 44 1.98 3.83 11.26
N ILE A 45 2.79 4.76 10.74
CA ILE A 45 2.56 6.21 10.92
C ILE A 45 1.21 6.60 10.30
N PHE A 46 0.91 6.07 9.13
CA PHE A 46 -0.35 6.29 8.42
C PHE A 46 -1.53 5.80 9.27
N TYR A 47 -1.52 4.54 9.73
CA TYR A 47 -2.56 3.95 10.58
C TYR A 47 -2.82 4.82 11.81
N ALA A 48 -1.76 5.23 12.52
CA ALA A 48 -1.87 6.01 13.74
C ALA A 48 -2.43 7.42 13.48
N THR A 49 -2.03 8.03 12.37
CA THR A 49 -2.44 9.39 11.99
C THR A 49 -3.89 9.39 11.49
N PHE A 50 -4.25 8.50 10.57
CA PHE A 50 -5.60 8.42 10.02
C PHE A 50 -6.63 8.03 11.08
N LYS A 51 -6.32 7.05 11.95
CA LYS A 51 -7.18 6.70 13.09
C LYS A 51 -7.46 7.89 14.00
N LYS A 52 -6.48 8.77 14.19
CA LYS A 52 -6.61 9.92 15.08
C LYS A 52 -7.33 11.10 14.43
N LEU A 53 -7.09 11.32 13.14
CA LEU A 53 -7.62 12.48 12.40
C LEU A 53 -9.02 12.24 11.84
N THR A 54 -9.43 10.98 11.69
CA THR A 54 -10.70 10.62 11.06
C THR A 54 -11.45 9.59 11.90
N ASP A 55 -12.76 9.76 12.04
CA ASP A 55 -13.64 8.80 12.71
C ASP A 55 -14.06 7.70 11.72
N ILE A 56 -13.07 7.01 11.15
CA ILE A 56 -13.30 5.94 10.18
C ILE A 56 -13.43 4.59 10.88
N ASN A 57 -14.30 3.75 10.33
CA ASN A 57 -14.45 2.36 10.73
C ASN A 57 -13.08 1.63 10.76
N PRO A 58 -12.82 0.76 11.76
CA PRO A 58 -11.57 0.00 11.85
C PRO A 58 -11.18 -0.75 10.57
N ASN A 59 -12.12 -1.43 9.89
CA ASN A 59 -11.87 -2.13 8.62
C ASN A 59 -11.39 -1.17 7.53
N ARG A 60 -11.91 0.07 7.49
CA ARG A 60 -11.48 1.09 6.53
C ARG A 60 -10.08 1.59 6.86
N ASN A 61 -9.78 1.81 8.14
CA ASN A 61 -8.43 2.17 8.56
C ASN A 61 -7.39 1.08 8.23
N PHE A 62 -7.75 -0.19 8.46
CA PHE A 62 -6.92 -1.33 8.05
C PHE A 62 -6.74 -1.39 6.53
N LEU A 63 -7.81 -1.18 5.75
CA LEU A 63 -7.73 -1.13 4.29
C LEU A 63 -6.72 -0.07 3.83
N LEU A 64 -6.86 1.17 4.31
CA LEU A 64 -5.96 2.26 3.93
C LEU A 64 -4.52 2.01 4.38
N THR A 65 -4.32 1.29 5.47
CA THR A 65 -2.97 0.92 5.96
C THR A 65 -2.31 -0.10 5.04
N LEU A 66 -3.05 -1.12 4.59
CA LEU A 66 -2.56 -2.06 3.59
C LEU A 66 -2.29 -1.37 2.25
N VAL A 67 -3.18 -0.48 1.82
CA VAL A 67 -2.96 0.35 0.62
C VAL A 67 -1.70 1.21 0.76
N SER A 68 -1.50 1.84 1.92
CA SER A 68 -0.30 2.63 2.19
C SER A 68 0.96 1.78 2.11
N TYR A 69 0.97 0.58 2.72
CA TYR A 69 2.09 -0.35 2.62
C TYR A 69 2.38 -0.74 1.17
N THR A 70 1.38 -1.29 0.45
CA THR A 70 1.52 -1.71 -0.96
C THR A 70 1.95 -0.55 -1.85
N GLY A 71 1.34 0.62 -1.69
CA GLY A 71 1.61 1.79 -2.49
C GLY A 71 3.03 2.32 -2.29
N VAL A 72 3.52 2.37 -1.05
CA VAL A 72 4.90 2.80 -0.75
C VAL A 72 5.92 1.81 -1.29
N VAL A 73 5.70 0.50 -1.16
CA VAL A 73 6.58 -0.51 -1.78
C VAL A 73 6.72 -0.25 -3.28
N HIS A 74 5.60 -0.09 -3.98
CA HIS A 74 5.58 0.12 -5.43
C HIS A 74 6.18 1.47 -5.84
N ILE A 75 5.98 2.54 -5.07
CA ILE A 75 6.64 3.83 -5.32
C ILE A 75 8.16 3.71 -5.16
N LEU A 76 8.64 3.03 -4.11
CA LEU A 76 10.07 2.90 -3.83
C LEU A 76 10.77 1.99 -4.86
N LEU A 77 10.14 0.87 -5.26
CA LEU A 77 10.61 0.07 -6.39
C LEU A 77 10.55 0.90 -7.69
N GLY A 78 9.53 1.74 -7.82
CA GLY A 78 9.26 2.54 -8.99
C GLY A 78 10.19 3.74 -9.22
N ILE A 79 11.08 4.05 -8.27
CA ILE A 79 12.14 5.05 -8.47
C ILE A 79 12.95 4.70 -9.72
N ASN A 80 13.15 3.41 -9.99
CA ASN A 80 13.91 2.89 -11.13
C ASN A 80 13.05 2.21 -12.19
N ASP A 81 11.73 2.07 -11.98
CA ASP A 81 10.81 1.41 -12.89
C ASP A 81 9.43 2.09 -12.88
N PHE A 82 9.11 2.73 -14.01
CA PHE A 82 7.88 3.50 -14.14
C PHE A 82 6.60 2.65 -13.94
N VAL A 83 6.63 1.36 -14.25
CA VAL A 83 5.46 0.48 -14.10
C VAL A 83 5.10 0.31 -12.63
N PHE A 84 6.10 0.05 -11.78
CA PHE A 84 5.91 0.00 -10.34
C PHE A 84 5.45 1.36 -9.79
N LEU A 85 6.06 2.46 -10.26
CA LEU A 85 5.69 3.81 -9.81
C LEU A 85 4.22 4.12 -10.09
N LEU A 86 3.75 3.79 -11.29
CA LEU A 86 2.36 3.99 -11.71
C LEU A 86 1.40 3.18 -10.85
N GLY A 87 1.73 1.91 -10.56
CA GLY A 87 0.93 1.07 -9.67
C GLY A 87 0.83 1.66 -8.25
N GLY A 88 1.96 2.09 -7.70
CA GLY A 88 2.02 2.66 -6.35
C GLY A 88 1.26 3.99 -6.22
N LEU A 89 1.42 4.90 -7.18
CA LEU A 89 0.65 6.15 -7.21
C LEU A 89 -0.83 5.90 -7.46
N GLY A 90 -1.18 4.96 -8.34
CA GLY A 90 -2.56 4.62 -8.66
C GLY A 90 -3.33 4.12 -7.44
N VAL A 91 -2.78 3.14 -6.72
CA VAL A 91 -3.46 2.55 -5.55
C VAL A 91 -3.66 3.58 -4.42
N ILE A 92 -2.66 4.42 -4.15
CA ILE A 92 -2.77 5.48 -3.12
C ILE A 92 -3.79 6.54 -3.56
N SER A 93 -3.69 7.03 -4.80
CA SER A 93 -4.54 8.12 -5.28
C SER A 93 -6.02 7.74 -5.23
N VAL A 94 -6.36 6.53 -5.69
CA VAL A 94 -7.75 6.04 -5.68
C VAL A 94 -8.27 5.90 -4.25
N ALA A 95 -7.50 5.30 -3.35
CA ALA A 95 -7.92 5.09 -1.96
C ALA A 95 -8.06 6.40 -1.17
N MET A 96 -7.26 7.42 -1.50
CA MET A 96 -7.26 8.70 -0.79
C MET A 96 -8.33 9.67 -1.32
N LEU A 97 -8.81 9.48 -2.55
CA LEU A 97 -9.74 10.40 -3.21
C LEU A 97 -11.03 10.69 -2.41
N PRO A 98 -11.69 9.72 -1.74
CA PRO A 98 -12.88 9.98 -0.91
C PRO A 98 -12.65 10.97 0.24
N TYR A 99 -11.40 11.10 0.70
CA TYR A 99 -11.02 12.01 1.78
C TYR A 99 -10.67 13.41 1.29
N LEU A 100 -10.47 13.58 -0.01
CA LEU A 100 -10.09 14.85 -0.64
C LEU A 100 -11.27 15.54 -1.34
N SER A 101 -12.32 14.79 -1.71
CA SER A 101 -13.46 15.33 -2.47
C SER A 101 -14.80 14.72 -2.02
N LYS A 102 -15.80 15.58 -1.82
CA LYS A 102 -17.18 15.15 -1.51
C LYS A 102 -17.79 14.30 -2.62
N SER A 103 -17.57 14.68 -3.89
CA SER A 103 -18.07 13.90 -5.03
C SER A 103 -17.40 12.53 -5.13
N ALA A 104 -16.13 12.42 -4.75
CA ALA A 104 -15.44 11.14 -4.68
C ALA A 104 -15.99 10.27 -3.54
N LYS A 105 -16.29 10.87 -2.39
CA LYS A 105 -16.92 10.18 -1.26
C LYS A 105 -18.29 9.59 -1.62
N GLU A 106 -19.10 10.31 -2.37
CA GLU A 106 -20.40 9.80 -2.88
C GLU A 106 -20.24 8.60 -3.83
N LYS A 107 -19.07 8.49 -4.48
CA LYS A 107 -18.72 7.43 -5.43
C LYS A 107 -17.76 6.39 -4.83
N GLU A 108 -17.69 6.30 -3.50
CA GLU A 108 -16.75 5.41 -2.81
C GLU A 108 -16.86 3.96 -3.26
N GLY A 109 -18.07 3.45 -3.50
CA GLY A 109 -18.26 2.09 -4.03
C GLY A 109 -17.66 1.87 -5.43
N VAL A 110 -17.68 2.88 -6.30
CA VAL A 110 -17.02 2.81 -7.62
C VAL A 110 -15.51 2.88 -7.47
N LEU A 111 -15.01 3.72 -6.57
CA LEU A 111 -13.58 3.82 -6.26
C LEU A 111 -13.03 2.54 -5.66
N ASP A 112 -13.80 1.85 -4.82
CA ASP A 112 -13.44 0.55 -4.27
C ASP A 112 -13.35 -0.54 -5.37
N ILE A 113 -14.23 -0.50 -6.38
CA ILE A 113 -14.14 -1.37 -7.56
C ILE A 113 -12.86 -1.06 -8.36
N ILE A 114 -12.59 0.21 -8.64
CA ILE A 114 -11.37 0.63 -9.36
C ILE A 114 -10.12 0.21 -8.57
N LEU A 115 -10.11 0.41 -7.26
CA LEU A 115 -9.03 -0.01 -6.37
C LEU A 115 -8.81 -1.52 -6.46
N SER A 116 -9.89 -2.31 -6.45
CA SER A 116 -9.81 -3.76 -6.59
C SER A 116 -9.21 -4.17 -7.94
N ILE A 117 -9.61 -3.52 -9.04
CA ILE A 117 -9.07 -3.82 -10.37
C ILE A 117 -7.56 -3.52 -10.44
N ILE A 118 -7.13 -2.37 -9.92
CA ILE A 118 -5.70 -2.00 -9.87
C ILE A 118 -4.92 -3.05 -9.08
N VAL A 119 -5.39 -3.38 -7.87
CA VAL A 119 -4.71 -4.33 -6.98
C VAL A 119 -4.69 -5.75 -7.56
N ILE A 120 -5.78 -6.22 -8.17
CA ILE A 120 -5.82 -7.51 -8.86
C ILE A 120 -4.82 -7.54 -10.02
N THR A 121 -4.73 -6.45 -10.78
CA THR A 121 -3.78 -6.35 -11.90
C THR A 121 -2.34 -6.45 -11.40
N MET A 122 -1.99 -5.71 -10.35
CA MET A 122 -0.67 -5.76 -9.70
C MET A 122 -0.37 -7.15 -9.13
N PHE A 123 -1.37 -7.80 -8.53
CA PHE A 123 -1.27 -9.13 -7.97
C PHE A 123 -0.96 -10.16 -9.06
N ILE A 124 -1.74 -10.18 -10.15
CA ILE A 124 -1.56 -11.11 -11.26
C ILE A 124 -0.22 -10.85 -11.98
N ALA A 125 0.12 -9.59 -12.24
CA ALA A 125 1.35 -9.22 -12.95
C ALA A 125 2.61 -9.77 -12.26
N TYR A 126 2.60 -9.87 -10.93
CA TYR A 126 3.68 -10.46 -10.16
C TYR A 126 3.91 -11.93 -10.48
N PHE A 127 2.86 -12.76 -10.47
CA PHE A 127 2.97 -14.19 -10.72
C PHE A 127 3.18 -14.51 -12.21
N VAL A 128 2.73 -13.62 -13.10
CA VAL A 128 3.06 -13.73 -14.54
C VAL A 128 4.55 -13.47 -14.77
N SER A 129 5.14 -12.50 -14.05
CA SER A 129 6.56 -12.13 -14.19
C SER A 129 7.49 -13.08 -13.44
N ASN A 130 7.04 -13.62 -12.30
CA ASN A 130 7.78 -14.55 -11.46
C ASN A 130 7.07 -15.91 -11.48
N HIS A 131 7.47 -16.79 -12.40
CA HIS A 131 6.86 -18.11 -12.57
C HIS A 131 7.68 -19.23 -11.91
N ASP A 132 8.93 -18.97 -11.51
CA ASP A 132 9.75 -19.93 -10.76
C ASP A 132 9.47 -19.82 -9.26
N LEU A 133 9.11 -20.95 -8.66
CA LEU A 133 8.79 -21.04 -7.24
C LEU A 133 10.02 -20.74 -6.36
N HIS A 134 11.23 -21.03 -6.82
CA HIS A 134 12.45 -20.71 -6.08
C HIS A 134 12.65 -19.19 -5.96
N TYR A 135 12.47 -18.45 -7.06
CA TYR A 135 12.57 -16.98 -7.05
C TYR A 135 11.46 -16.34 -6.21
N ILE A 136 10.24 -16.90 -6.20
CA ILE A 136 9.15 -16.40 -5.35
C ILE A 136 9.49 -16.57 -3.85
N LEU A 137 10.07 -17.70 -3.45
CA LEU A 137 10.38 -17.95 -2.03
C LEU A 137 11.48 -17.04 -1.49
N GLU A 138 12.42 -16.64 -2.35
CA GLU A 138 13.50 -15.72 -1.99
C GLU A 138 13.06 -14.25 -2.05
N ASP A 139 12.01 -13.94 -2.82
CA ASP A 139 11.44 -12.61 -2.93
C ASP A 139 10.43 -12.30 -1.80
N TYR A 140 10.96 -12.18 -0.58
CA TYR A 140 10.17 -11.84 0.60
C TYR A 140 9.40 -10.51 0.46
N LEU A 141 9.96 -9.52 -0.25
CA LEU A 141 9.32 -8.22 -0.46
C LEU A 141 8.13 -8.34 -1.40
N GLY A 142 8.28 -9.05 -2.53
CA GLY A 142 7.18 -9.32 -3.45
C GLY A 142 6.08 -10.12 -2.75
N VAL A 143 6.44 -11.22 -2.08
CA VAL A 143 5.49 -12.08 -1.37
C VAL A 143 4.73 -11.32 -0.27
N SER A 144 5.40 -10.55 0.58
CA SER A 144 4.73 -9.76 1.63
C SER A 144 3.78 -8.72 1.04
N THR A 145 4.15 -8.13 -0.09
CA THR A 145 3.31 -7.17 -0.82
C THR A 145 2.08 -7.85 -1.41
N LYS A 146 2.21 -9.05 -1.97
CA LYS A 146 1.06 -9.84 -2.46
C LYS A 146 0.10 -10.23 -1.33
N PHE A 147 0.61 -10.56 -0.14
CA PHE A 147 -0.25 -10.80 1.03
C PHE A 147 -1.04 -9.54 1.42
N ALA A 148 -0.42 -8.36 1.41
CA ALA A 148 -1.11 -7.11 1.67
C ALA A 148 -2.18 -6.82 0.61
N GLU A 149 -1.88 -7.04 -0.68
CA GLU A 149 -2.83 -6.90 -1.79
C GLU A 149 -4.04 -7.84 -1.66
N ALA A 150 -3.81 -9.10 -1.29
CA ALA A 150 -4.90 -10.04 -0.99
C ALA A 150 -5.77 -9.55 0.17
N GLY A 151 -5.15 -8.97 1.21
CA GLY A 151 -5.87 -8.33 2.33
C GLY A 151 -6.72 -7.13 1.89
N ILE A 152 -6.22 -6.31 0.96
CA ILE A 152 -6.96 -5.19 0.36
C ILE A 152 -8.22 -5.72 -0.34
N ILE A 153 -8.07 -6.72 -1.21
CA ILE A 153 -9.20 -7.33 -1.94
C ILE A 153 -10.24 -7.88 -0.96
N ALA A 154 -9.80 -8.63 0.05
CA ALA A 154 -10.69 -9.19 1.07
C ALA A 154 -11.47 -8.12 1.85
N LEU A 155 -10.80 -7.02 2.23
CA LEU A 155 -11.43 -5.92 2.94
C LEU A 155 -12.41 -5.13 2.07
N VAL A 156 -12.10 -4.90 0.79
CA VAL A 156 -13.02 -4.25 -0.14
C VAL A 156 -14.30 -5.10 -0.31
N ILE A 157 -14.15 -6.40 -0.58
CA ILE A 157 -15.31 -7.31 -0.71
C ILE A 157 -16.17 -7.30 0.56
N LYS A 158 -15.54 -7.30 1.74
CA LYS A 158 -16.24 -7.22 3.03
C LYS A 158 -17.03 -5.90 3.16
N GLN A 159 -16.45 -4.78 2.75
CA GLN A 159 -17.11 -3.47 2.79
C GLN A 159 -18.29 -3.39 1.82
N SER A 160 -18.16 -3.92 0.60
CA SER A 160 -19.25 -3.96 -0.39
C SER A 160 -20.43 -4.79 0.09
N ARG A 161 -20.19 -5.96 0.70
CA ARG A 161 -21.24 -6.80 1.29
C ARG A 161 -21.94 -6.15 2.48
N SER A 162 -21.22 -5.34 3.25
CA SER A 162 -21.82 -4.58 4.36
C SER A 162 -22.78 -3.51 3.84
N HIS A 163 -22.39 -2.79 2.79
CA HIS A 163 -23.25 -1.79 2.15
C HIS A 163 -24.49 -2.41 1.51
N SER A 164 -24.36 -3.58 0.86
CA SER A 164 -25.51 -4.26 0.25
C SER A 164 -26.53 -4.76 1.29
N LYS A 165 -26.08 -5.26 2.45
CA LYS A 165 -26.97 -5.69 3.54
C LYS A 165 -27.73 -4.52 4.18
N GLN A 166 -27.09 -3.36 4.30
CA GLN A 166 -27.74 -2.17 4.86
C GLN A 166 -28.83 -1.61 3.93
N ASN A 167 -28.64 -1.75 2.61
CA ASN A 167 -29.59 -1.28 1.60
C ASN A 167 -30.69 -2.30 1.27
N ASN A 168 -30.62 -3.54 1.79
CA ASN A 168 -31.67 -4.55 1.61
C ASN A 168 -31.82 -5.44 2.87
N PRO A 169 -32.47 -4.94 3.93
CA PRO A 169 -32.61 -5.65 5.21
C PRO A 169 -33.57 -6.85 5.18
N SER A 170 -34.23 -7.15 4.05
CA SER A 170 -35.25 -8.20 3.91
C SER A 170 -34.75 -9.52 3.30
N GLY A 171 -33.45 -9.70 3.10
CA GLY A 171 -32.89 -10.99 2.68
C GLY A 171 -32.63 -11.91 3.87
N ASN A 172 -33.63 -12.75 4.20
CA ASN A 172 -33.49 -13.93 5.08
C ASN A 172 -32.28 -14.80 4.69
#